data_AF-A0A8T5HKG8-F1
#
_entry.id   AF-A0A8T5HKG8-F1
#
_cell.length_a   1.000
_cell.length_b   1.000
_cell.length_c   1.000
_cell.angle_alpha   90.00
_cell.angle_beta   90.00
_cell.angle_gamma   90.00
#
_symmetry.space_group_name_H-M   'P 1'
#
loop_
_entity.id
_entity.type
_entity.pdbx_description
1 polymer ?
#
loop_
_entity_poly.entity_id
_entity_poly.type
_entity_poly.pdbx_seq_one_letter_code
_entity_poly.pdbx_strand_id
1 'polypeptide(L)'
;MFKQKRGLTQPDWIISLGIFLIYIAWFFIFVNPLIPPQRNMETGFQIIKTGLSEDIYETVYEIPIFFTENVTNDYEPIIIDQYMSVIKNDSVLSSSYSYFELNNEKFMFLENISSTSYSTLYWPLVDTTTQQPSSFKPIISGNTVSAQGMKTVFSDYKISTVNYFGKTRLFNYQLYSDSNLVGNQGFSDNVSLVAKYVNQGEYLNHTTFIFGKNPRMYNYVLSSDNREHTFGLTTALSNYTYYYVSASEFGNIDYDNDDCETFETNFIDFNNGASGVAFVFQEDVTFQFCNNNTNINLDMGFDVFNETRYDIMFHQGDESNVIGYPIEVKYGIKQGKKWASLPSIDLLGQKTYAQLKSDWNFPSMLDFNITFTSLNYEKSIGTGVPNDKIDIYVEELKSYILEPDLEVYNMSMSIKIW
;
A
#
# COMPACT_ATOMS: atom_id res chain seq x y z
N MET A 1 -21.97 -113.64 10.93
CA MET A 1 -21.43 -112.74 9.90
C MET A 1 -22.43 -111.60 9.68
N PHE A 2 -22.41 -110.56 10.53
CA PHE A 2 -23.32 -109.42 10.41
C PHE A 2 -22.64 -108.29 9.66
N LYS A 3 -23.09 -108.02 8.42
CA LYS A 3 -22.68 -106.85 7.62
C LYS A 3 -23.27 -105.59 8.26
N GLN A 4 -22.41 -104.72 8.80
CA GLN A 4 -22.77 -103.35 9.15
C GLN A 4 -23.21 -102.60 7.88
N LYS A 5 -24.50 -102.22 7.82
CA LYS A 5 -25.00 -101.23 6.86
C LYS A 5 -24.42 -99.86 7.25
N ARG A 6 -23.43 -99.37 6.50
CA ARG A 6 -22.97 -97.98 6.61
C ARG A 6 -24.11 -97.05 6.24
N GLY A 7 -24.37 -96.09 7.11
CA GLY A 7 -25.60 -95.33 7.22
C GLY A 7 -25.85 -94.27 6.15
N LEU A 8 -27.14 -93.96 6.01
CA LEU A 8 -27.76 -92.92 5.21
C LEU A 8 -27.50 -91.52 5.81
N THR A 9 -26.24 -91.08 5.95
CA THR A 9 -25.92 -89.77 6.56
C THR A 9 -25.79 -88.62 5.55
N GLN A 10 -25.82 -88.91 4.25
CA GLN A 10 -25.68 -87.89 3.20
C GLN A 10 -26.91 -86.98 3.03
N PRO A 11 -28.17 -87.47 3.14
CA PRO A 11 -29.34 -86.60 2.98
C PRO A 11 -29.46 -85.55 4.09
N ASP A 12 -29.20 -85.92 5.34
CA ASP A 12 -29.31 -85.04 6.50
C ASP A 12 -28.30 -83.89 6.47
N TRP A 13 -27.11 -84.14 5.92
CA TRP A 13 -26.08 -83.11 5.74
C TRP A 13 -26.49 -82.08 4.68
N ILE A 14 -27.06 -82.53 3.56
CA ILE A 14 -27.53 -81.64 2.49
C ILE A 14 -28.70 -80.78 2.98
N ILE A 15 -29.63 -81.36 3.71
CA ILE A 15 -30.79 -80.64 4.26
C ILE A 15 -30.32 -79.59 5.29
N SER A 16 -29.38 -79.96 6.16
CA SER A 16 -28.83 -79.07 7.18
C SER A 16 -28.03 -77.91 6.57
N LEU A 17 -27.25 -78.18 5.51
CA LEU A 17 -26.54 -77.14 4.76
C LEU A 17 -27.51 -76.19 4.04
N GLY A 18 -28.59 -76.73 3.45
CA GLY A 18 -29.63 -75.93 2.81
C GLY A 18 -30.32 -74.97 3.79
N ILE A 19 -30.70 -75.45 4.97
CA ILE A 19 -31.31 -74.63 6.02
C ILE A 19 -30.33 -73.56 6.51
N PHE A 20 -29.05 -73.91 6.69
CA PHE A 20 -28.01 -72.97 7.09
C PHE A 20 -27.78 -71.85 6.06
N LEU A 21 -27.75 -72.19 4.77
CA LEU A 21 -27.60 -71.19 3.70
C LEU A 21 -28.81 -70.27 3.59
N ILE A 22 -30.03 -70.79 3.77
CA ILE A 22 -31.24 -69.97 3.83
C ILE A 22 -31.18 -69.03 5.04
N TYR A 23 -30.74 -69.51 6.20
CA TYR A 23 -30.56 -68.68 7.40
C TYR A 23 -29.53 -67.56 7.18
N ILE A 24 -28.39 -67.84 6.54
CA ILE A 24 -27.40 -66.82 6.17
C ILE A 24 -27.97 -65.81 5.18
N ALA A 25 -28.70 -66.27 4.16
CA ALA A 25 -29.33 -65.37 3.19
C ALA A 25 -30.34 -64.44 3.88
N TRP A 26 -31.15 -64.97 4.80
CA TRP A 26 -32.03 -64.16 5.65
C TRP A 26 -31.23 -63.20 6.53
N PHE A 27 -30.12 -63.63 7.15
CA PHE A 27 -29.26 -62.73 7.92
C PHE A 27 -28.79 -61.53 7.08
N PHE A 28 -28.32 -61.75 5.85
CA PHE A 28 -27.93 -60.63 4.97
C PHE A 28 -29.12 -59.77 4.53
N ILE A 29 -30.29 -60.36 4.24
CA ILE A 29 -31.49 -59.58 3.85
C ILE A 29 -31.99 -58.69 5.01
N PHE A 30 -31.90 -59.17 6.25
CA PHE A 30 -32.40 -58.45 7.43
C PHE A 30 -31.36 -57.55 8.11
N VAL A 31 -30.06 -57.85 7.98
CA VAL A 31 -28.99 -57.04 8.59
C VAL A 31 -28.47 -55.95 7.65
N ASN A 32 -28.46 -56.16 6.33
CA ASN A 32 -27.98 -55.16 5.37
C ASN A 32 -28.78 -53.83 5.35
N PRO A 33 -30.11 -53.78 5.58
CA PRO A 33 -30.83 -52.50 5.69
C PRO A 33 -30.60 -51.76 7.04
N LEU A 34 -29.90 -52.36 8.00
CA LEU A 34 -29.60 -51.75 9.31
C LEU A 34 -28.25 -51.02 9.36
N ILE A 35 -27.43 -51.14 8.32
CA ILE A 35 -26.26 -50.28 8.14
C ILE A 35 -26.76 -49.07 7.37
N PRO A 36 -27.05 -47.92 8.03
CA PRO A 36 -27.40 -46.72 7.29
C PRO A 36 -26.28 -46.46 6.28
N PRO A 37 -26.59 -46.07 5.03
CA PRO A 37 -25.57 -45.70 4.07
C PRO A 37 -24.65 -44.71 4.77
N GLN A 38 -23.37 -45.05 4.84
CA GLN A 38 -22.38 -44.26 5.57
C GLN A 38 -22.49 -42.83 5.02
N ARG A 39 -23.09 -41.92 5.80
CA ARG A 39 -23.22 -40.52 5.43
C ARG A 39 -21.80 -40.04 5.25
N ASN A 40 -21.35 -39.85 4.01
CA ASN A 40 -20.00 -39.41 3.74
C ASN A 40 -19.93 -37.90 4.04
N MET A 41 -19.88 -37.56 5.33
CA MET A 41 -19.79 -36.20 5.82
C MET A 41 -18.52 -35.50 5.31
N GLU A 42 -17.46 -36.28 5.04
CA GLU A 42 -16.22 -35.78 4.43
C GLU A 42 -16.45 -35.29 2.98
N THR A 43 -17.25 -36.01 2.18
CA THR A 43 -17.67 -35.50 0.87
C THR A 43 -18.50 -34.22 1.01
N GLY A 44 -19.41 -34.15 1.98
CA GLY A 44 -20.14 -32.91 2.29
C GLY A 44 -19.21 -31.74 2.62
N PHE A 45 -18.19 -32.00 3.43
CA PHE A 45 -17.19 -31.00 3.79
C PHE A 45 -16.41 -30.51 2.57
N GLN A 46 -15.95 -31.40 1.69
CA GLN A 46 -15.25 -30.99 0.47
C GLN A 46 -16.13 -30.14 -0.46
N ILE A 47 -17.43 -30.43 -0.54
CA ILE A 47 -18.38 -29.62 -1.31
C ILE A 47 -18.48 -28.20 -0.73
N ILE A 48 -18.69 -28.08 0.59
CA ILE A 48 -18.76 -26.77 1.27
C ILE A 48 -17.45 -26.01 1.10
N LYS A 49 -16.32 -26.67 1.32
CA LYS A 49 -14.99 -26.06 1.17
C LYS A 49 -14.76 -25.53 -0.24
N THR A 50 -15.17 -26.27 -1.27
CA THR A 50 -15.06 -25.85 -2.67
C THR A 50 -15.99 -24.67 -2.95
N GLY A 51 -17.27 -24.75 -2.57
CA GLY A 51 -18.24 -23.67 -2.74
C GLY A 51 -17.79 -22.37 -2.04
N LEU A 52 -17.28 -22.46 -0.82
CA LEU A 52 -16.69 -21.32 -0.12
C LEU A 52 -15.45 -20.79 -0.86
N SER A 53 -14.56 -21.65 -1.34
CA SER A 53 -13.36 -21.22 -2.08
C SER A 53 -13.67 -20.40 -3.33
N GLU A 54 -14.86 -20.60 -3.92
CA GLU A 54 -15.35 -19.89 -5.09
C GLU A 54 -16.18 -18.65 -4.72
N ASP A 55 -16.99 -18.73 -3.67
CA ASP A 55 -17.97 -17.70 -3.31
C ASP A 55 -17.42 -16.59 -2.40
N ILE A 56 -16.42 -16.87 -1.54
CA ILE A 56 -15.97 -15.90 -0.53
C ILE A 56 -14.53 -15.44 -0.69
N TYR A 57 -13.71 -16.16 -1.47
CA TYR A 57 -12.30 -15.83 -1.61
C TYR A 57 -12.07 -14.92 -2.81
N GLU A 58 -11.53 -13.75 -2.55
CA GLU A 58 -11.09 -12.80 -3.55
C GLU A 58 -9.56 -12.81 -3.64
N THR A 59 -9.04 -12.50 -4.84
CA THR A 59 -7.60 -12.34 -5.01
C THR A 59 -7.22 -10.91 -4.69
N VAL A 60 -6.54 -10.73 -3.57
CA VAL A 60 -5.91 -9.48 -3.17
C VAL A 60 -4.49 -9.47 -3.70
N TYR A 61 -4.10 -8.41 -4.39
CA TYR A 61 -2.74 -8.30 -4.88
C TYR A 61 -1.91 -7.45 -3.95
N GLU A 62 -0.68 -7.87 -3.68
CA GLU A 62 0.28 -7.09 -2.91
C GLU A 62 1.48 -6.71 -3.78
N ILE A 63 1.95 -5.47 -3.67
CA ILE A 63 3.22 -5.05 -4.26
C ILE A 63 4.17 -4.71 -3.11
N PRO A 64 5.29 -5.45 -2.94
CA PRO A 64 6.29 -5.07 -1.97
C PRO A 64 7.05 -3.84 -2.48
N ILE A 65 7.16 -2.83 -1.63
CA ILE A 65 7.90 -1.59 -1.89
C ILE A 65 9.08 -1.57 -0.94
N PHE A 66 10.26 -1.37 -1.53
CA PHE A 66 11.53 -1.27 -0.83
C PHE A 66 12.00 0.16 -0.97
N PHE A 67 12.46 0.74 0.12
CA PHE A 67 13.11 2.03 0.09
C PHE A 67 14.45 1.95 0.82
N THR A 68 15.41 2.69 0.31
CA THR A 68 16.72 2.86 0.94
C THR A 68 16.86 4.32 1.33
N GLU A 69 16.94 4.59 2.62
CA GLU A 69 17.26 5.91 3.16
C GLU A 69 18.48 5.85 4.07
N ASN A 70 19.26 6.92 4.02
CA ASN A 70 20.31 7.23 5.00
C ASN A 70 19.82 8.19 6.09
N VAL A 71 18.57 8.62 6.06
CA VAL A 71 17.99 9.58 7.01
C VAL A 71 16.96 8.89 7.89
N THR A 72 16.91 9.27 9.16
CA THR A 72 15.97 8.74 10.14
C THR A 72 14.99 9.84 10.51
N ASN A 73 13.80 9.82 9.91
CA ASN A 73 12.75 10.77 10.22
C ASN A 73 11.44 10.06 10.55
N ASP A 74 10.78 10.55 11.58
CA ASP A 74 9.37 10.24 11.81
C ASP A 74 8.54 10.92 10.71
N TYR A 75 7.66 10.16 10.03
CA TYR A 75 6.77 10.66 8.96
C TYR A 75 7.51 11.18 7.72
N GLU A 76 8.39 10.37 7.18
CA GLU A 76 9.04 10.65 5.90
C GLU A 76 8.04 10.48 4.73
N PRO A 77 7.89 11.48 3.85
CA PRO A 77 7.09 11.36 2.65
C PRO A 77 7.70 10.40 1.63
N ILE A 78 6.97 9.34 1.31
CA ILE A 78 7.24 8.48 0.18
C ILE A 78 6.38 8.93 -0.99
N ILE A 79 7.03 9.30 -2.10
CA ILE A 79 6.38 9.67 -3.35
C ILE A 79 6.73 8.63 -4.41
N ILE A 80 5.70 7.99 -4.94
CA ILE A 80 5.79 6.98 -5.98
C ILE A 80 5.24 7.56 -7.26
N ASP A 81 6.12 7.71 -8.25
CA ASP A 81 5.76 8.05 -9.61
C ASP A 81 5.09 6.84 -10.26
N GLN A 82 3.80 6.92 -10.61
CA GLN A 82 3.11 5.83 -11.29
C GLN A 82 3.50 5.79 -12.76
N TYR A 83 4.17 4.71 -13.13
CA TYR A 83 3.87 4.02 -14.38
C TYR A 83 3.90 2.50 -14.21
N MET A 84 3.13 2.00 -13.24
CA MET A 84 2.70 0.60 -13.28
C MET A 84 1.36 0.59 -14.04
N SER A 85 1.40 0.31 -15.34
CA SER A 85 0.21 -0.03 -16.15
C SER A 85 -0.68 -1.11 -15.49
N VAL A 86 -0.11 -1.84 -14.53
CA VAL A 86 -0.73 -2.85 -13.67
C VAL A 86 -1.74 -2.27 -12.66
N ILE A 87 -1.64 -1.00 -12.25
CA ILE A 87 -2.49 -0.39 -11.19
C ILE A 87 -3.62 0.48 -11.78
N LYS A 88 -3.58 0.79 -13.08
CA LYS A 88 -4.54 1.73 -13.71
C LYS A 88 -6.02 1.33 -13.58
N ASN A 89 -6.29 0.05 -13.30
CA ASN A 89 -7.63 -0.49 -13.10
C ASN A 89 -7.86 -1.06 -11.68
N ASP A 90 -6.84 -1.07 -10.81
CA ASP A 90 -6.91 -1.69 -9.49
C ASP A 90 -7.00 -0.58 -8.42
N SER A 91 -7.93 -0.68 -7.47
CA SER A 91 -8.00 0.29 -6.37
C SER A 91 -6.86 0.08 -5.38
N VAL A 92 -6.34 1.19 -4.88
CA VAL A 92 -5.21 1.22 -3.95
C VAL A 92 -5.69 1.03 -2.52
N LEU A 93 -5.13 0.04 -1.81
CA LEU A 93 -5.33 -0.09 -0.36
C LEU A 93 -4.07 0.33 0.39
N SER A 94 -4.30 0.83 1.59
CA SER A 94 -3.26 1.04 2.57
C SER A 94 -3.81 0.63 3.93
N SER A 95 -3.44 -0.57 4.39
CA SER A 95 -3.77 -1.06 5.73
C SER A 95 -2.77 -0.60 6.79
N SER A 96 -1.81 0.27 6.44
CA SER A 96 -0.74 0.71 7.36
C SER A 96 -0.47 2.21 7.32
N TYR A 97 -0.67 2.88 6.18
CA TYR A 97 -0.46 4.33 6.08
C TYR A 97 -1.73 5.02 6.51
N SER A 98 -1.63 5.70 7.66
CA SER A 98 -2.68 6.57 8.16
C SER A 98 -2.99 7.70 7.17
N TYR A 99 -2.06 8.01 6.23
CA TYR A 99 -2.15 9.15 5.34
C TYR A 99 -1.60 8.83 3.95
N PHE A 100 -2.45 8.83 2.92
CA PHE A 100 -2.03 8.71 1.53
C PHE A 100 -2.80 9.66 0.61
N GLU A 101 -2.27 9.93 -0.57
CA GLU A 101 -2.85 10.84 -1.57
C GLU A 101 -2.54 10.36 -2.98
N LEU A 102 -3.51 10.46 -3.89
CA LEU A 102 -3.36 10.19 -5.32
C LEU A 102 -3.48 11.49 -6.10
N ASN A 103 -2.40 11.95 -6.72
CA ASN A 103 -2.39 13.22 -7.45
C ASN A 103 -1.57 13.14 -8.72
N ASN A 104 -2.20 13.35 -9.89
CA ASN A 104 -1.51 13.41 -11.19
C ASN A 104 -0.52 12.26 -11.40
N GLU A 105 -0.98 11.00 -11.27
CA GLU A 105 -0.12 9.80 -11.39
C GLU A 105 0.93 9.64 -10.29
N LYS A 106 0.93 10.47 -9.23
CA LYS A 106 1.78 10.25 -8.06
C LYS A 106 0.96 9.71 -6.90
N PHE A 107 1.44 8.63 -6.30
CA PHE A 107 0.95 8.18 -5.01
C PHE A 107 1.90 8.65 -3.92
N MET A 108 1.35 9.30 -2.90
CA MET A 108 2.11 9.88 -1.81
C MET A 108 1.61 9.35 -0.49
N PHE A 109 2.49 9.03 0.45
CA PHE A 109 2.12 8.66 1.82
C PHE A 109 3.23 9.02 2.80
N LEU A 110 2.92 9.04 4.09
CA LEU A 110 3.91 9.25 5.15
C LEU A 110 4.23 7.92 5.84
N GLU A 111 5.52 7.66 6.08
CA GLU A 111 5.99 6.44 6.76
C GLU A 111 6.94 6.79 7.91
N ASN A 112 6.95 5.99 8.98
CA ASN A 112 7.97 6.09 10.01
C ASN A 112 9.16 5.20 9.64
N ILE A 113 10.24 5.84 9.15
CA ILE A 113 11.45 5.14 8.71
C ILE A 113 12.45 5.16 9.86
N SER A 114 12.35 4.15 10.74
CA SER A 114 13.34 3.97 11.82
C SER A 114 14.65 3.38 11.27
N SER A 115 15.77 3.70 11.93
CA SER A 115 17.17 3.45 11.51
C SER A 115 17.60 2.00 11.25
N THR A 116 16.68 1.04 11.28
CA THR A 116 16.98 -0.37 11.09
C THR A 116 16.51 -0.85 9.72
N SER A 117 17.40 -0.77 8.72
CA SER A 117 17.57 -1.72 7.61
C SER A 117 16.31 -2.18 6.86
N TYR A 118 16.14 -1.71 5.61
CA TYR A 118 15.23 -2.29 4.60
C TYR A 118 13.82 -2.61 5.11
N SER A 119 13.00 -1.57 5.31
CA SER A 119 11.56 -1.78 5.48
C SER A 119 10.97 -2.27 4.16
N THR A 120 10.47 -3.51 4.18
CA THR A 120 9.60 -4.01 3.12
C THR A 120 8.19 -3.63 3.47
N LEU A 121 7.67 -2.72 2.67
CA LEU A 121 6.32 -2.23 2.77
C LEU A 121 5.42 -3.12 1.89
N TYR A 122 4.34 -3.66 2.40
CA TYR A 122 3.40 -4.45 1.58
C TYR A 122 2.19 -3.59 1.26
N TRP A 123 1.97 -3.35 -0.03
CA TRP A 123 0.84 -2.57 -0.50
C TRP A 123 -0.27 -3.48 -1.01
N PRO A 124 -1.42 -3.59 -0.32
CA PRO A 124 -2.55 -4.35 -0.82
C PRO A 124 -3.33 -3.58 -1.92
N LEU A 125 -3.83 -4.27 -2.92
CA LEU A 125 -4.63 -3.76 -4.04
C LEU A 125 -5.92 -4.59 -4.07
N VAL A 126 -7.07 -3.94 -3.96
CA VAL A 126 -8.39 -4.59 -4.03
C VAL A 126 -9.32 -3.80 -4.93
N ASP A 127 -10.20 -4.51 -5.62
CA ASP A 127 -11.15 -3.99 -6.60
C ASP A 127 -12.41 -3.37 -5.94
N THR A 128 -12.26 -2.62 -4.84
CA THR A 128 -13.41 -1.92 -4.23
C THR A 128 -13.05 -0.52 -3.73
N THR A 129 -14.09 0.31 -3.71
CA THR A 129 -14.08 1.76 -3.52
C THR A 129 -13.10 2.27 -2.46
N THR A 130 -12.28 3.25 -2.87
CA THR A 130 -11.35 4.00 -2.03
C THR A 130 -12.05 4.64 -0.83
N GLN A 131 -11.77 4.16 0.39
CA GLN A 131 -11.99 4.96 1.59
C GLN A 131 -10.71 5.74 1.87
N GLN A 132 -10.83 7.07 1.83
CA GLN A 132 -9.76 7.99 2.22
C GLN A 132 -9.68 8.01 3.76
N PRO A 133 -8.55 7.62 4.38
CA PRO A 133 -8.40 7.73 5.82
C PRO A 133 -8.49 9.19 6.28
N SER A 134 -8.77 9.38 7.57
CA SER A 134 -9.00 10.69 8.16
C SER A 134 -7.76 11.62 8.01
N SER A 135 -8.02 12.82 7.51
CA SER A 135 -7.05 13.72 6.88
C SER A 135 -5.93 14.25 7.78
N PHE A 136 -4.67 14.15 7.32
CA PHE A 136 -3.51 14.87 7.85
C PHE A 136 -3.25 16.15 7.05
N LYS A 137 -4.04 17.19 7.30
CA LYS A 137 -3.94 18.40 6.48
C LYS A 137 -2.74 19.24 6.94
N PRO A 138 -1.88 19.72 6.01
CA PRO A 138 -0.96 20.80 6.34
C PRO A 138 -1.75 22.01 6.86
N ILE A 139 -1.16 22.78 7.78
CA ILE A 139 -1.81 23.99 8.28
C ILE A 139 -1.65 25.07 7.21
N ILE A 140 -2.70 25.22 6.40
CA ILE A 140 -2.83 26.30 5.42
C ILE A 140 -3.57 27.46 6.09
N SER A 141 -2.95 28.64 6.13
CA SER A 141 -3.57 29.85 6.66
C SER A 141 -3.33 31.01 5.71
N GLY A 142 -4.39 31.37 4.97
CA GLY A 142 -4.32 32.38 3.92
C GLY A 142 -3.32 31.97 2.84
N ASN A 143 -2.27 32.77 2.68
CA ASN A 143 -1.19 32.55 1.72
C ASN A 143 0.03 31.83 2.33
N THR A 144 -0.14 31.09 3.43
CA THR A 144 0.97 30.43 4.12
C THR A 144 0.73 28.96 4.33
N VAL A 145 1.80 28.17 4.20
CA VAL A 145 1.82 26.75 4.55
C VAL A 145 2.92 26.49 5.56
N SER A 146 2.53 25.86 6.66
CA SER A 146 3.44 25.52 7.76
C SER A 146 3.69 24.01 7.78
N ALA A 147 4.96 23.65 7.90
CA ALA A 147 5.46 22.31 8.15
C ALA A 147 6.33 22.28 9.43
N GLN A 148 7.09 21.21 9.67
CA GLN A 148 7.93 21.08 10.87
C GLN A 148 9.04 22.14 10.89
N GLY A 149 8.84 23.23 11.63
CA GLY A 149 9.79 24.34 11.71
C GLY A 149 9.88 25.21 10.45
N MET A 150 9.37 24.73 9.30
CA MET A 150 9.31 25.45 8.04
C MET A 150 7.97 26.19 7.87
N LYS A 151 8.01 27.42 7.37
CA LYS A 151 6.82 28.18 6.97
C LYS A 151 7.08 28.83 5.60
N THR A 152 6.33 28.39 4.60
CA THR A 152 6.35 28.95 3.25
C THR A 152 5.25 29.99 3.10
N VAL A 153 5.61 31.17 2.61
CA VAL A 153 4.70 32.29 2.33
C VAL A 153 4.60 32.46 0.82
N PHE A 154 3.39 32.63 0.33
CA PHE A 154 3.10 32.78 -1.08
C PHE A 154 2.63 34.20 -1.40
N SER A 155 3.04 34.74 -2.54
CA SER A 155 2.52 35.99 -3.11
C SER A 155 2.18 35.75 -4.58
N ASP A 156 0.97 36.13 -4.99
CA ASP A 156 0.50 35.93 -6.37
C ASP A 156 0.65 34.48 -6.86
N TYR A 157 0.42 33.52 -5.97
CA TYR A 157 0.60 32.08 -6.21
C TYR A 157 2.06 31.62 -6.42
N LYS A 158 3.08 32.47 -6.19
CA LYS A 158 4.51 32.09 -6.14
C LYS A 158 4.99 31.92 -4.71
N ILE A 159 6.01 31.07 -4.51
CA ILE A 159 6.80 31.09 -3.29
C ILE A 159 7.44 32.47 -3.19
N SER A 160 7.13 33.20 -2.13
CA SER A 160 7.71 34.53 -1.86
C SER A 160 8.86 34.41 -0.88
N THR A 161 8.62 33.74 0.25
CA THR A 161 9.64 33.49 1.27
C THR A 161 9.43 32.12 1.92
N VAL A 162 10.51 31.49 2.34
CA VAL A 162 10.48 30.32 3.23
C VAL A 162 11.25 30.68 4.49
N ASN A 163 10.58 30.50 5.62
CA ASN A 163 11.16 30.68 6.94
C ASN A 163 11.44 29.31 7.55
N TYR A 164 12.59 29.15 8.21
CA TYR A 164 12.92 27.95 8.97
C TYR A 164 13.32 28.33 10.39
N PHE A 165 12.64 27.76 11.38
CA PHE A 165 12.71 28.14 12.80
C PHE A 165 12.61 29.66 13.03
N GLY A 166 11.70 30.31 12.31
CA GLY A 166 11.40 31.74 12.44
C GLY A 166 12.37 32.68 11.74
N LYS A 167 13.36 32.18 10.99
CA LYS A 167 14.30 32.98 10.18
C LYS A 167 14.03 32.81 8.70
N THR A 168 14.04 33.90 7.93
CA THR A 168 14.00 33.82 6.46
C THR A 168 15.24 33.11 5.95
N ARG A 169 15.05 32.04 5.19
CA ARG A 169 16.14 31.23 4.62
C ARG A 169 16.19 31.25 3.11
N LEU A 170 15.02 31.36 2.47
CA LEU A 170 14.87 31.41 1.01
C LEU A 170 13.86 32.52 0.67
N PHE A 171 14.18 33.37 -0.31
CA PHE A 171 13.31 34.43 -0.79
C PHE A 171 13.60 34.76 -2.26
N ASN A 172 12.76 35.58 -2.91
CA ASN A 172 12.91 35.94 -4.33
C ASN A 172 12.93 34.73 -5.29
N TYR A 173 12.13 33.71 -5.01
CA TYR A 173 12.04 32.50 -5.82
C TYR A 173 11.38 32.78 -7.19
N GLN A 174 12.08 32.49 -8.28
CA GLN A 174 11.61 32.68 -9.66
C GLN A 174 11.93 31.48 -10.52
N LEU A 175 11.03 31.18 -11.46
CA LEU A 175 11.11 30.03 -12.35
C LEU A 175 11.15 30.50 -13.81
N TYR A 176 11.97 29.83 -14.62
CA TYR A 176 12.18 30.12 -16.02
C TYR A 176 12.05 28.84 -16.86
N SER A 177 11.49 28.98 -18.06
CA SER A 177 11.43 27.95 -19.09
C SER A 177 11.91 28.58 -20.40
N ASP A 178 13.00 28.07 -20.95
CA ASP A 178 13.67 28.62 -22.14
C ASP A 178 13.89 30.14 -22.04
N SER A 179 14.44 30.58 -20.90
CA SER A 179 14.66 32.00 -20.53
C SER A 179 13.41 32.86 -20.32
N ASN A 180 12.20 32.31 -20.48
CA ASN A 180 10.96 33.03 -20.21
C ASN A 180 10.49 32.76 -18.77
N LEU A 181 10.05 33.80 -18.07
CA LEU A 181 9.48 33.65 -16.73
C LEU A 181 8.22 32.79 -16.78
N VAL A 182 8.17 31.73 -15.98
CA VAL A 182 6.99 30.86 -15.88
C VAL A 182 5.86 31.63 -15.16
N GLY A 183 4.69 31.66 -15.78
CA GLY A 183 3.48 32.26 -15.26
C GLY A 183 2.79 31.36 -14.22
N ASN A 184 2.02 31.95 -13.30
CA ASN A 184 1.30 31.17 -12.29
C ASN A 184 -0.15 30.99 -12.69
N GLN A 185 -0.68 29.80 -12.42
CA GLN A 185 -2.08 29.48 -12.71
C GLN A 185 -2.91 29.40 -11.43
N GLY A 186 -2.36 28.87 -10.34
CA GLY A 186 -3.10 28.87 -9.08
C GLY A 186 -2.50 28.01 -7.98
N PHE A 187 -3.06 28.22 -6.79
CA PHE A 187 -2.86 27.39 -5.63
C PHE A 187 -4.03 26.40 -5.53
N SER A 188 -3.75 25.10 -5.59
CA SER A 188 -4.77 24.08 -5.34
C SER A 188 -4.75 23.75 -3.86
N ASP A 189 -5.59 24.46 -3.12
CA ASP A 189 -5.85 24.18 -1.71
C ASP A 189 -6.37 22.75 -1.53
N ASN A 190 -5.73 22.03 -0.62
CA ASN A 190 -6.23 20.80 0.02
C ASN A 190 -6.33 19.55 -0.85
N VAL A 191 -5.22 18.82 -0.86
CA VAL A 191 -5.28 17.36 -0.80
C VAL A 191 -4.97 16.91 0.63
N SER A 192 -5.48 15.75 1.04
CA SER A 192 -5.65 15.33 2.44
C SER A 192 -4.35 15.30 3.27
N LEU A 193 -3.19 15.26 2.59
CA LEU A 193 -1.85 15.04 3.13
C LEU A 193 -0.85 16.19 2.88
N VAL A 194 -1.04 16.97 1.81
CA VAL A 194 0.02 17.78 1.20
C VAL A 194 -0.54 19.09 0.62
N ALA A 195 0.24 20.16 0.66
CA ALA A 195 -0.08 21.40 -0.06
C ALA A 195 0.55 21.32 -1.45
N LYS A 196 -0.24 21.58 -2.49
CA LYS A 196 0.17 21.49 -3.89
C LYS A 196 0.17 22.85 -4.57
N TYR A 197 1.26 23.17 -5.23
CA TYR A 197 1.44 24.38 -6.04
C TYR A 197 1.73 23.98 -7.47
N VAL A 198 1.08 24.63 -8.44
CA VAL A 198 1.29 24.35 -9.86
C VAL A 198 1.55 25.65 -10.59
N ASN A 199 2.68 25.71 -11.28
CA ASN A 199 3.02 26.74 -12.23
C ASN A 199 3.01 26.11 -13.63
N GLN A 200 2.23 26.68 -14.55
CA GLN A 200 2.18 26.18 -15.93
C GLN A 200 2.88 27.20 -16.83
N GLY A 201 3.98 26.76 -17.42
CA GLY A 201 4.64 27.45 -18.51
C GLY A 201 4.07 27.05 -19.86
N GLU A 202 4.57 27.66 -20.92
CA GLU A 202 4.22 27.27 -22.29
C GLU A 202 4.73 25.85 -22.62
N TYR A 203 5.93 25.54 -22.16
CA TYR A 203 6.60 24.27 -22.43
C TYR A 203 6.76 23.39 -21.19
N LEU A 204 7.00 23.98 -20.02
CA LEU A 204 7.26 23.24 -18.78
C LEU A 204 6.19 23.50 -17.72
N ASN A 205 5.74 22.44 -17.06
CA ASN A 205 4.88 22.51 -15.88
C ASN A 205 5.70 22.22 -14.64
N HIS A 206 5.63 23.09 -13.64
CA HIS A 206 6.30 22.92 -12.36
C HIS A 206 5.29 22.67 -11.26
N THR A 207 5.48 21.61 -10.49
CA THR A 207 4.63 21.25 -9.35
C THR A 207 5.45 21.15 -8.08
N THR A 208 5.05 21.85 -7.02
CA THR A 208 5.65 21.72 -5.68
C THR A 208 4.67 21.06 -4.71
N PHE A 209 5.17 20.10 -3.95
CA PHE A 209 4.48 19.44 -2.85
C PHE A 209 5.15 19.79 -1.51
N ILE A 210 4.35 20.21 -0.53
CA ILE A 210 4.80 20.54 0.83
C ILE A 210 4.00 19.73 1.85
N PHE A 211 4.70 18.87 2.60
CA PHE A 211 4.09 17.99 3.62
C PHE A 211 4.13 18.66 5.00
N GLY A 212 3.05 18.54 5.78
CA GLY A 212 2.91 19.26 7.06
C GLY A 212 3.89 18.85 8.17
N LYS A 213 4.58 17.71 8.07
CA LYS A 213 5.51 17.19 9.09
C LYS A 213 6.95 17.10 8.62
N ASN A 214 7.23 17.54 7.41
CA ASN A 214 8.53 17.35 6.81
C ASN A 214 9.02 18.71 6.27
N PRO A 215 10.21 19.19 6.68
CA PRO A 215 10.73 20.49 6.27
C PRO A 215 11.35 20.44 4.85
N ARG A 216 10.75 19.69 3.93
CA ARG A 216 11.20 19.56 2.54
C ARG A 216 10.09 20.01 1.59
N MET A 217 10.51 20.53 0.44
CA MET A 217 9.64 20.83 -0.70
C MET A 217 10.05 19.91 -1.84
N TYR A 218 9.12 19.11 -2.34
CA TYR A 218 9.34 18.19 -3.44
C TYR A 218 8.87 18.83 -4.73
N ASN A 219 9.75 19.02 -5.69
CA ASN A 219 9.46 19.74 -6.92
C ASN A 219 9.61 18.82 -8.13
N TYR A 220 8.66 18.93 -9.05
CA TYR A 220 8.63 18.16 -10.29
C TYR A 220 8.47 19.12 -11.46
N VAL A 221 9.35 19.01 -12.44
CA VAL A 221 9.28 19.74 -13.70
C VAL A 221 8.96 18.76 -14.81
N LEU A 222 7.78 18.91 -15.41
CA LEU A 222 7.30 18.07 -16.50
C LEU A 222 7.29 18.84 -17.81
N SER A 223 7.93 18.28 -18.84
CA SER A 223 7.80 18.77 -20.19
C SER A 223 6.40 18.51 -20.74
N SER A 224 5.78 19.55 -21.30
CA SER A 224 4.44 19.47 -21.90
C SER A 224 4.49 18.90 -23.32
N ASP A 225 5.68 18.77 -23.89
CA ASP A 225 5.92 18.15 -25.18
C ASP A 225 7.14 17.20 -25.13
N ASN A 226 7.33 16.38 -26.17
CA ASN A 226 8.41 15.40 -26.21
C ASN A 226 9.76 16.00 -26.65
N ARG A 227 10.00 17.29 -26.37
CA ARG A 227 11.26 17.97 -26.63
C ARG A 227 11.95 18.32 -25.33
N GLU A 228 13.26 18.51 -25.44
CA GLU A 228 14.10 19.00 -24.37
C GLU A 228 13.94 20.52 -24.25
N HIS A 229 13.75 20.98 -23.03
CA HIS A 229 13.59 22.39 -22.66
C HIS A 229 14.50 22.74 -21.49
N THR A 230 15.02 23.95 -21.46
CA THR A 230 15.86 24.39 -20.33
C THR A 230 14.98 24.98 -19.24
N PHE A 231 15.09 24.44 -18.04
CA PHE A 231 14.48 24.98 -16.82
C PHE A 231 15.50 25.79 -16.02
N GLY A 232 15.08 26.96 -15.56
CA GLY A 232 15.87 27.81 -14.67
C GLY A 232 15.13 28.07 -13.36
N LEU A 233 15.87 28.04 -12.26
CA LEU A 233 15.40 28.42 -10.93
C LEU A 233 16.36 29.45 -10.36
N THR A 234 15.85 30.62 -9.98
CA THR A 234 16.63 31.65 -9.29
C THR A 234 16.02 31.94 -7.93
N THR A 235 16.87 32.14 -6.93
CA THR A 235 16.43 32.40 -5.56
C THR A 235 17.53 33.11 -4.78
N ALA A 236 17.18 33.74 -3.66
CA ALA A 236 18.13 34.32 -2.73
C ALA A 236 18.09 33.57 -1.38
N LEU A 237 19.26 33.30 -0.82
CA LEU A 237 19.45 32.67 0.48
C LEU A 237 20.03 33.67 1.48
N SER A 238 19.67 33.56 2.76
CA SER A 238 20.10 34.52 3.78
C SER A 238 20.83 33.88 4.96
N ASN A 239 21.96 34.49 5.34
CA ASN A 239 22.73 34.17 6.55
C ASN A 239 23.25 32.72 6.61
N TYR A 240 23.94 32.28 5.57
CA TYR A 240 24.70 31.02 5.54
C TYR A 240 26.19 31.29 5.62
N THR A 241 26.96 30.39 6.24
CA THR A 241 28.40 30.61 6.47
C THR A 241 29.26 29.67 5.64
N TYR A 242 28.71 28.52 5.29
CA TYR A 242 29.40 27.44 4.60
C TYR A 242 28.53 26.95 3.45
N TYR A 243 29.18 26.45 2.41
CA TYR A 243 28.55 25.60 1.41
C TYR A 243 29.26 24.25 1.36
N TYR A 244 28.53 23.21 0.97
CA TYR A 244 29.05 21.88 0.76
C TYR A 244 28.44 21.30 -0.52
N VAL A 245 29.28 20.93 -1.47
CA VAL A 245 28.90 20.26 -2.72
C VAL A 245 29.33 18.79 -2.66
N SER A 246 30.58 18.54 -2.27
CA SER A 246 31.15 17.20 -2.16
C SER A 246 32.29 17.16 -1.15
N ALA A 247 32.83 15.96 -0.88
CA ALA A 247 33.99 15.80 0.00
C ALA A 247 35.25 16.55 -0.49
N SER A 248 35.33 16.87 -1.79
CA SER A 248 36.41 17.67 -2.38
C SER A 248 36.04 19.13 -2.62
N GLU A 249 34.75 19.48 -2.60
CA GLU A 249 34.24 20.80 -2.94
C GLU A 249 33.33 21.30 -1.82
N PHE A 250 33.93 22.03 -0.89
CA PHE A 250 33.26 22.67 0.24
C PHE A 250 34.05 23.92 0.65
N GLY A 251 33.39 24.91 1.25
CA GLY A 251 34.04 26.17 1.54
C GLY A 251 33.24 27.11 2.45
N ASN A 252 33.91 28.20 2.83
CA ASN A 252 33.28 29.32 3.53
C ASN A 252 32.71 30.29 2.50
N ILE A 253 31.59 30.92 2.85
CA ILE A 253 30.97 31.95 2.03
C ILE A 253 31.58 33.29 2.41
N ASP A 254 32.37 33.87 1.49
CA ASP A 254 32.93 35.21 1.65
C ASP A 254 31.96 36.27 1.15
N TYR A 255 31.40 37.02 2.10
CA TYR A 255 30.45 38.10 1.84
C TYR A 255 31.11 39.46 1.57
N ASP A 256 32.42 39.58 1.80
CA ASP A 256 33.16 40.82 1.60
C ASP A 256 33.54 41.04 0.13
N ASN A 257 33.45 39.98 -0.70
CA ASN A 257 33.72 40.00 -2.12
C ASN A 257 32.48 39.53 -2.91
N ASP A 258 32.09 40.30 -3.93
CA ASP A 258 31.04 39.92 -4.89
C ASP A 258 31.59 38.87 -5.87
N ASP A 259 32.00 37.73 -5.34
CA ASP A 259 32.49 36.59 -6.12
C ASP A 259 31.34 35.62 -6.42
N CYS A 260 31.42 35.01 -7.61
CA CYS A 260 30.50 33.97 -8.04
C CYS A 260 31.24 32.64 -8.19
N GLU A 261 30.61 31.58 -7.69
CA GLU A 261 31.08 30.21 -7.84
C GLU A 261 30.11 29.44 -8.75
N THR A 262 30.63 28.46 -9.50
CA THR A 262 29.83 27.65 -10.42
C THR A 262 30.25 26.19 -10.31
N PHE A 263 29.26 25.31 -10.18
CA PHE A 263 29.42 23.88 -9.98
C PHE A 263 28.48 23.12 -10.91
N GLU A 264 28.94 21.98 -11.43
CA GLU A 264 28.09 20.97 -12.07
C GLU A 264 27.97 19.78 -11.12
N THR A 265 26.82 19.64 -10.49
CA THR A 265 26.57 18.65 -9.43
C THR A 265 25.07 18.43 -9.28
N ASN A 266 24.65 17.33 -8.67
CA ASN A 266 23.25 17.09 -8.31
C ASN A 266 22.92 17.51 -6.87
N PHE A 267 23.90 18.05 -6.14
CA PHE A 267 23.74 18.38 -4.71
C PHE A 267 24.51 19.65 -4.34
N ILE A 268 23.87 20.52 -3.57
CA ILE A 268 24.53 21.59 -2.81
C ILE A 268 23.79 21.85 -1.50
N ASP A 269 24.52 22.02 -0.40
CA ASP A 269 24.01 22.45 0.90
C ASP A 269 24.61 23.79 1.31
N PHE A 270 23.79 24.66 1.90
CA PHE A 270 24.20 25.91 2.53
C PHE A 270 23.87 25.86 4.03
N ASN A 271 24.87 26.01 4.90
CA ASN A 271 24.71 25.83 6.35
C ASN A 271 25.40 26.96 7.14
N ASN A 272 24.90 27.24 8.35
CA ASN A 272 25.49 28.21 9.28
C ASN A 272 25.76 27.63 10.69
N GLY A 273 25.81 26.30 10.81
CA GLY A 273 26.00 25.55 12.05
C GLY A 273 24.73 25.40 12.90
N ALA A 274 23.71 26.25 12.73
CA ALA A 274 22.43 26.11 13.41
C ALA A 274 21.35 25.50 12.50
N SER A 275 21.36 25.83 11.22
CA SER A 275 20.45 25.28 10.21
C SER A 275 21.04 25.38 8.82
N GLY A 276 20.60 24.52 7.91
CA GLY A 276 20.95 24.57 6.50
C GLY A 276 19.75 24.50 5.56
N VAL A 277 20.05 24.67 4.27
CA VAL A 277 19.15 24.40 3.15
C VAL A 277 19.94 23.69 2.06
N ALA A 278 19.50 22.47 1.74
CA ALA A 278 20.07 21.68 0.66
C ALA A 278 19.15 21.67 -0.56
N PHE A 279 19.76 21.65 -1.73
CA PHE A 279 19.12 21.45 -3.02
C PHE A 279 19.63 20.14 -3.60
N VAL A 280 18.70 19.24 -3.90
CA VAL A 280 19.02 17.88 -4.32
C VAL A 280 18.28 17.55 -5.61
N PHE A 281 19.02 17.14 -6.62
CA PHE A 281 18.52 16.84 -7.97
C PHE A 281 18.72 15.36 -8.29
N GLN A 282 17.89 14.83 -9.20
CA GLN A 282 18.07 13.47 -9.71
C GLN A 282 19.32 13.34 -10.62
N GLU A 283 19.67 14.41 -11.32
CA GLU A 283 20.78 14.48 -12.27
C GLU A 283 21.64 15.71 -11.97
N ASP A 284 22.85 15.77 -12.54
CA ASP A 284 23.72 16.92 -12.36
C ASP A 284 23.12 18.17 -13.02
N VAL A 285 23.17 19.28 -12.30
CA VAL A 285 22.68 20.58 -12.76
C VAL A 285 23.77 21.64 -12.61
N THR A 286 23.65 22.73 -13.36
CA THR A 286 24.53 23.87 -13.17
C THR A 286 24.02 24.72 -12.02
N PHE A 287 24.78 24.76 -10.93
CA PHE A 287 24.61 25.72 -9.85
C PHE A 287 25.55 26.90 -10.07
N GLN A 288 25.03 28.11 -10.03
CA GLN A 288 25.82 29.33 -9.92
C GLN A 288 25.33 30.10 -8.71
N PHE A 289 26.23 30.44 -7.78
CA PHE A 289 25.86 31.35 -6.70
C PHE A 289 26.82 32.51 -6.60
N CYS A 290 26.29 33.68 -6.30
CA CYS A 290 27.05 34.91 -6.10
C CYS A 290 26.73 35.49 -4.73
N ASN A 291 27.77 35.86 -4.00
CA ASN A 291 27.59 36.51 -2.71
C ASN A 291 27.26 37.99 -2.93
N ASN A 292 26.32 38.52 -2.14
CA ASN A 292 25.96 39.92 -2.15
C ASN A 292 25.60 40.36 -0.74
N ASN A 293 26.55 41.00 -0.06
CA ASN A 293 26.45 41.52 1.30
C ASN A 293 26.08 40.46 2.36
N THR A 294 24.81 40.16 2.57
CA THR A 294 24.37 39.17 3.58
C THR A 294 23.57 38.02 2.95
N ASN A 295 23.47 38.03 1.63
CA ASN A 295 22.63 37.12 0.87
C ASN A 295 23.46 36.44 -0.21
N ILE A 296 22.99 35.26 -0.61
CA ILE A 296 23.54 34.49 -1.71
C ILE A 296 22.48 34.50 -2.79
N ASN A 297 22.78 35.02 -3.97
CA ASN A 297 21.92 34.83 -5.14
C ASN A 297 22.29 33.49 -5.75
N LEU A 298 21.34 32.58 -5.86
CA LEU A 298 21.53 31.22 -6.34
C LEU A 298 20.70 31.03 -7.62
N ASP A 299 21.39 30.69 -8.69
CA ASP A 299 20.85 30.36 -10.00
C ASP A 299 21.12 28.87 -10.28
N MET A 300 20.09 28.16 -10.73
CA MET A 300 20.14 26.75 -11.08
C MET A 300 19.58 26.57 -12.49
N GLY A 301 20.29 25.84 -13.34
CA GLY A 301 19.87 25.55 -14.71
C GLY A 301 20.06 24.09 -15.07
N PHE A 302 19.05 23.49 -15.70
CA PHE A 302 19.09 22.11 -16.18
C PHE A 302 18.10 21.88 -17.32
N ASP A 303 18.36 20.85 -18.12
CA ASP A 303 17.49 20.46 -19.22
C ASP A 303 16.44 19.43 -18.77
N VAL A 304 15.25 19.53 -19.34
CA VAL A 304 14.09 18.70 -19.01
C VAL A 304 13.53 18.10 -20.29
N PHE A 305 13.67 16.78 -20.44
CA PHE A 305 13.10 16.05 -21.57
C PHE A 305 11.74 15.40 -21.27
N ASN A 306 11.57 14.88 -20.05
CA ASN A 306 10.32 14.27 -19.60
C ASN A 306 9.93 14.88 -18.24
N GLU A 307 10.14 14.16 -17.15
CA GLU A 307 9.97 14.66 -15.80
C GLU A 307 11.32 14.66 -15.09
N THR A 308 11.68 15.79 -14.48
CA THR A 308 12.85 15.92 -13.62
C THR A 308 12.40 16.34 -12.23
N ARG A 309 12.86 15.63 -11.19
CA ARG A 309 12.59 15.96 -9.79
C ARG A 309 13.77 16.67 -9.14
N TYR A 310 13.46 17.63 -8.29
CA TYR A 310 14.39 18.20 -7.33
C TYR A 310 13.73 18.55 -6.00
N ASP A 311 14.48 18.45 -4.93
CA ASP A 311 14.01 18.69 -3.58
C ASP A 311 14.74 19.88 -2.95
N ILE A 312 14.02 20.67 -2.16
CA ILE A 312 14.59 21.74 -1.32
C ILE A 312 14.38 21.33 0.13
N MET A 313 15.47 21.08 0.86
CA MET A 313 15.44 20.44 2.17
C MET A 313 15.99 21.39 3.25
N PHE A 314 15.15 21.78 4.21
CA PHE A 314 15.60 22.57 5.37
C PHE A 314 15.92 21.64 6.54
N HIS A 315 17.09 21.82 7.15
CA HIS A 315 17.57 20.93 8.21
C HIS A 315 18.32 21.69 9.30
N GLN A 316 18.57 20.99 10.41
CA GLN A 316 19.46 21.49 11.47
C GLN A 316 20.93 21.36 11.03
N GLY A 317 21.79 22.26 11.51
CA GLY A 317 23.12 22.50 10.95
C GLY A 317 24.20 21.44 11.19
N ASP A 318 23.83 20.21 11.51
CA ASP A 318 24.77 19.09 11.58
C ASP A 318 24.85 18.43 10.20
N GLU A 319 26.00 18.60 9.53
CA GLU A 319 26.31 18.13 8.18
C GLU A 319 26.07 16.62 8.00
N SER A 320 26.22 15.83 9.08
CA SER A 320 25.98 14.39 9.04
C SER A 320 24.51 14.02 8.77
N ASN A 321 23.57 14.95 9.00
CA ASN A 321 22.14 14.75 8.77
C ASN A 321 21.68 15.13 7.35
N VAL A 322 22.55 15.69 6.51
CA VAL A 322 22.19 16.29 5.20
C VAL A 322 22.61 15.42 4.01
N ILE A 323 23.49 14.43 4.24
CA ILE A 323 24.01 13.52 3.18
C ILE A 323 22.96 12.45 2.79
N GLY A 324 21.68 12.79 2.92
CA GLY A 324 20.57 11.96 2.49
C GLY A 324 20.29 12.18 1.01
N TYR A 325 20.74 11.26 0.16
CA TYR A 325 20.25 11.14 -1.21
C TYR A 325 18.72 11.01 -1.21
N PRO A 326 18.03 11.42 -2.30
CA PRO A 326 16.60 11.24 -2.40
C PRO A 326 16.24 9.76 -2.21
N ILE A 327 15.10 9.50 -1.57
CA ILE A 327 14.62 8.15 -1.30
C ILE A 327 14.53 7.38 -2.60
N GLU A 328 15.37 6.36 -2.75
CA GLU A 328 15.24 5.44 -3.87
C GLU A 328 14.14 4.43 -3.53
N VAL A 329 13.04 4.49 -4.29
CA VAL A 329 11.92 3.56 -4.15
C VAL A 329 12.03 2.47 -5.21
N LYS A 330 12.10 1.22 -4.78
CA LYS A 330 12.11 0.01 -5.63
C LYS A 330 10.85 -0.80 -5.38
N TYR A 331 10.39 -1.48 -6.41
CA TYR A 331 9.20 -2.33 -6.35
C TYR A 331 9.60 -3.78 -6.59
N GLY A 332 9.01 -4.69 -5.83
CA GLY A 332 9.09 -6.11 -6.15
C GLY A 332 7.92 -6.57 -7.01
N ILE A 333 7.82 -7.89 -7.13
CA ILE A 333 6.84 -8.54 -8.01
C ILE A 333 5.45 -8.52 -7.34
N LYS A 334 4.42 -8.17 -8.10
CA LYS A 334 3.00 -8.26 -7.70
C LYS A 334 2.68 -9.70 -7.27
N GLN A 335 2.24 -9.89 -6.02
CA GLN A 335 1.88 -11.18 -5.45
C GLN A 335 0.37 -11.26 -5.27
N GLY A 336 -0.29 -12.28 -5.84
CA GLY A 336 -1.70 -12.53 -5.58
C GLY A 336 -1.88 -13.44 -4.37
N LYS A 337 -2.63 -13.00 -3.36
CA LYS A 337 -3.07 -13.81 -2.23
C LYS A 337 -4.59 -13.96 -2.28
N LYS A 338 -5.09 -15.14 -1.97
CA LYS A 338 -6.53 -15.38 -1.84
C LYS A 338 -6.95 -15.21 -0.40
N TRP A 339 -7.81 -14.24 -0.13
CA TRP A 339 -8.37 -13.98 1.20
C TRP A 339 -9.89 -13.96 1.16
N ALA A 340 -10.52 -14.25 2.29
CA ALA A 340 -11.96 -14.11 2.40
C ALA A 340 -12.34 -12.62 2.40
N SER A 341 -13.37 -12.26 1.65
CA SER A 341 -13.88 -10.90 1.55
C SER A 341 -15.15 -10.77 2.38
N LEU A 342 -15.20 -9.78 3.29
CA LEU A 342 -16.38 -9.55 4.12
C LEU A 342 -17.63 -9.26 3.27
N PRO A 343 -17.60 -8.38 2.24
CA PRO A 343 -18.71 -8.22 1.30
C PRO A 343 -19.20 -9.53 0.69
N SER A 344 -18.28 -10.42 0.30
CA SER A 344 -18.63 -11.71 -0.32
C SER A 344 -19.23 -12.70 0.68
N ILE A 345 -18.73 -12.76 1.92
CA ILE A 345 -19.40 -13.49 3.00
C ILE A 345 -20.79 -12.91 3.28
N ASP A 346 -20.92 -11.59 3.18
CA ASP A 346 -22.19 -10.93 3.42
C ASP A 346 -23.24 -11.24 2.36
N LEU A 347 -22.84 -11.21 1.09
CA LEU A 347 -23.62 -11.66 -0.06
C LEU A 347 -23.99 -13.15 0.05
N LEU A 348 -23.05 -14.00 0.44
CA LEU A 348 -23.32 -15.42 0.67
C LEU A 348 -24.41 -15.61 1.74
N GLY A 349 -24.36 -14.82 2.82
CA GLY A 349 -25.36 -14.86 3.88
C GLY A 349 -26.73 -14.30 3.50
N GLN A 350 -26.87 -13.62 2.36
CA GLN A 350 -28.16 -13.20 1.81
C GLN A 350 -28.84 -14.31 1.00
N LYS A 351 -28.10 -15.34 0.56
CA LYS A 351 -28.68 -16.52 -0.10
C LYS A 351 -29.50 -17.34 0.91
N THR A 352 -30.65 -17.82 0.47
CA THR A 352 -31.44 -18.77 1.27
C THR A 352 -30.72 -20.12 1.38
N TYR A 353 -30.98 -20.87 2.45
CA TYR A 353 -30.38 -22.20 2.63
C TYR A 353 -30.66 -23.15 1.46
N ALA A 354 -31.86 -23.10 0.88
CA ALA A 354 -32.23 -23.90 -0.28
C ALA A 354 -31.41 -23.52 -1.52
N GLN A 355 -31.15 -22.22 -1.74
CA GLN A 355 -30.27 -21.76 -2.81
C GLN A 355 -28.83 -22.24 -2.60
N LEU A 356 -28.28 -22.13 -1.39
CA LEU A 356 -26.93 -22.61 -1.09
C LEU A 356 -26.77 -24.11 -1.38
N LYS A 357 -27.72 -24.94 -0.94
CA LYS A 357 -27.69 -26.38 -1.26
C LYS A 357 -27.79 -26.64 -2.77
N SER A 358 -28.61 -25.86 -3.48
CA SER A 358 -28.76 -25.98 -4.93
C SER A 358 -27.49 -25.57 -5.68
N ASP A 359 -26.93 -24.40 -5.37
CA ASP A 359 -25.75 -23.85 -6.02
C ASP A 359 -24.54 -24.76 -5.86
N TRP A 360 -24.34 -25.32 -4.67
CA TRP A 360 -23.20 -26.21 -4.37
C TRP A 360 -23.48 -27.68 -4.72
N ASN A 361 -24.65 -28.02 -5.29
CA ASN A 361 -25.09 -29.40 -5.47
C ASN A 361 -24.96 -30.24 -4.19
N PHE A 362 -25.27 -29.64 -3.05
CA PHE A 362 -25.10 -30.26 -1.73
C PHE A 362 -26.14 -31.38 -1.53
N PRO A 363 -25.74 -32.56 -0.99
CA PRO A 363 -26.65 -33.69 -0.81
C PRO A 363 -27.89 -33.30 0.01
N SER A 364 -29.08 -33.62 -0.51
CA SER A 364 -30.35 -33.28 0.15
C SER A 364 -30.52 -33.93 1.53
N MET A 365 -29.84 -35.06 1.75
CA MET A 365 -29.87 -35.86 2.98
C MET A 365 -28.93 -35.38 4.10
N LEU A 366 -28.06 -34.40 3.82
CA LEU A 366 -27.14 -33.81 4.80
C LEU A 366 -27.54 -32.36 5.04
N ASP A 367 -27.29 -31.85 6.24
CA ASP A 367 -27.44 -30.43 6.54
C ASP A 367 -26.13 -29.82 7.06
N PHE A 368 -26.04 -28.50 7.02
CA PHE A 368 -24.83 -27.80 7.45
C PHE A 368 -25.08 -26.43 8.08
N ASN A 369 -24.09 -26.02 8.89
CA ASN A 369 -23.93 -24.66 9.41
C ASN A 369 -22.47 -24.24 9.28
N ILE A 370 -22.24 -23.00 8.89
CA ILE A 370 -20.93 -22.39 8.74
C ILE A 370 -20.91 -21.15 9.62
N THR A 371 -19.99 -21.08 10.57
CA THR A 371 -19.78 -19.90 11.42
C THR A 371 -18.45 -19.25 11.06
N PHE A 372 -18.48 -17.97 10.76
CA PHE A 372 -17.33 -17.10 10.54
C PHE A 372 -17.07 -16.27 11.79
N THR A 373 -15.83 -16.17 12.21
CA THR A 373 -15.42 -15.38 13.37
C THR A 373 -14.11 -14.64 13.09
N SER A 374 -14.11 -13.33 13.32
CA SER A 374 -12.98 -12.39 13.28
C SER A 374 -12.97 -11.58 14.59
N LEU A 375 -12.03 -10.65 14.73
CA LEU A 375 -11.94 -9.73 15.88
C LEU A 375 -13.24 -8.93 16.07
N ASN A 376 -13.82 -8.42 14.98
CA ASN A 376 -14.98 -7.53 14.99
C ASN A 376 -16.20 -8.09 14.24
N TYR A 377 -16.16 -9.36 13.83
CA TYR A 377 -17.20 -9.95 12.98
C TYR A 377 -17.55 -11.37 13.39
N GLU A 378 -18.84 -11.65 13.50
CA GLU A 378 -19.37 -13.00 13.65
C GLU A 378 -20.61 -13.18 12.77
N LYS A 379 -20.62 -14.22 11.94
CA LYS A 379 -21.78 -14.55 11.11
C LYS A 379 -21.95 -16.05 10.98
N SER A 380 -23.20 -16.51 11.03
CA SER A 380 -23.54 -17.90 10.75
C SER A 380 -24.41 -18.01 9.50
N ILE A 381 -24.11 -18.98 8.64
CA ILE A 381 -24.82 -19.30 7.41
C ILE A 381 -25.24 -20.77 7.47
N GLY A 382 -26.45 -21.08 7.05
CA GLY A 382 -26.98 -22.45 7.03
C GLY A 382 -28.19 -22.64 7.93
N THR A 383 -28.48 -23.90 8.25
CA THR A 383 -29.55 -24.22 9.20
C THR A 383 -29.06 -24.08 10.64
N GLY A 384 -30.00 -23.89 11.56
CA GLY A 384 -29.73 -23.84 13.00
C GLY A 384 -29.28 -25.19 13.57
N VAL A 385 -29.35 -25.32 14.89
CA VAL A 385 -28.92 -26.52 15.60
C VAL A 385 -29.74 -27.75 15.14
N PRO A 386 -29.11 -28.90 14.87
CA PRO A 386 -29.84 -30.14 14.56
C PRO A 386 -30.88 -30.45 15.63
N ASN A 387 -32.09 -30.81 15.19
CA ASN A 387 -33.08 -31.41 16.07
C ASN A 387 -32.65 -32.87 16.30
N ASP A 388 -32.47 -33.26 17.57
CA ASP A 388 -32.18 -34.62 18.05
C ASP A 388 -30.70 -35.07 18.13
N LYS A 389 -30.48 -36.27 18.69
CA LYS A 389 -29.18 -36.94 18.85
C LYS A 389 -28.65 -37.39 17.48
N ILE A 390 -28.03 -36.47 16.75
CA ILE A 390 -27.39 -36.73 15.46
C ILE A 390 -25.87 -36.58 15.62
N ASP A 391 -25.11 -37.42 14.94
CA ASP A 391 -23.66 -37.27 14.85
C ASP A 391 -23.32 -36.03 14.02
N ILE A 392 -22.47 -35.14 14.56
CA ILE A 392 -22.07 -33.90 13.90
C ILE A 392 -20.58 -34.02 13.54
N TYR A 393 -20.27 -33.83 12.27
CA TYR A 393 -18.92 -33.61 11.80
C TYR A 393 -18.58 -32.12 11.92
N VAL A 394 -17.43 -31.80 12.53
CA VAL A 394 -16.98 -30.42 12.73
C VAL A 394 -15.55 -30.28 12.24
N GLU A 395 -15.30 -29.27 11.43
CA GLU A 395 -13.95 -28.86 11.02
C GLU A 395 -13.78 -27.35 11.17
N GLU A 396 -12.59 -26.93 11.60
CA GLU A 396 -12.22 -25.52 11.74
C GLU A 396 -11.12 -25.18 10.73
N LEU A 397 -11.37 -24.15 9.92
CA LEU A 397 -10.43 -23.61 8.96
C LEU A 397 -9.95 -22.25 9.44
N LYS A 398 -8.63 -22.04 9.40
CA LYS A 398 -8.00 -20.74 9.64
C LYS A 398 -7.70 -20.07 8.32
N SER A 399 -8.04 -18.79 8.23
CA SER A 399 -7.84 -17.96 7.04
C SER A 399 -7.63 -16.50 7.44
N TYR A 400 -7.61 -15.62 6.46
CA TYR A 400 -7.60 -14.18 6.64
C TYR A 400 -8.86 -13.58 6.04
N ILE A 401 -9.38 -12.53 6.68
CA ILE A 401 -10.52 -11.75 6.18
C ILE A 401 -10.08 -10.31 5.94
N LEU A 402 -10.53 -9.74 4.83
CA LEU A 402 -10.45 -8.32 4.54
C LEU A 402 -11.72 -7.63 5.06
N GLU A 403 -11.59 -6.77 6.07
CA GLU A 403 -12.69 -5.99 6.66
C GLU A 403 -12.92 -4.65 5.92
N PRO A 404 -14.03 -3.91 6.17
CA PRO A 404 -14.38 -2.69 5.42
C PRO A 404 -13.43 -1.51 5.67
N ASP A 405 -12.72 -1.54 6.80
CA ASP A 405 -11.60 -0.64 7.11
C ASP A 405 -10.33 -0.99 6.35
N LEU A 406 -10.38 -2.05 5.53
CA LEU A 406 -9.33 -2.50 4.64
C LEU A 406 -8.13 -3.09 5.40
N GLU A 407 -8.31 -3.45 6.66
CA GLU A 407 -7.35 -4.21 7.45
C GLU A 407 -7.55 -5.73 7.28
N VAL A 408 -6.46 -6.48 7.46
CA VAL A 408 -6.43 -7.93 7.33
C VAL A 408 -6.41 -8.55 8.71
N TYR A 409 -7.48 -9.28 9.04
CA TYR A 409 -7.62 -9.95 10.33
C TYR A 409 -7.54 -11.46 10.19
N ASN A 410 -7.11 -12.13 11.27
CA ASN A 410 -7.22 -13.58 11.36
C ASN A 410 -8.70 -13.95 11.44
N MET A 411 -9.13 -14.87 10.58
CA MET A 411 -10.48 -15.42 10.58
C MET A 411 -10.45 -16.90 10.92
N SER A 412 -11.33 -17.32 11.82
CA SER A 412 -11.69 -18.72 12.02
C SER A 412 -13.04 -19.01 11.36
N MET A 413 -13.14 -20.17 10.72
CA MET A 413 -14.36 -20.65 10.10
C MET A 413 -14.66 -22.05 10.61
N SER A 414 -15.80 -22.22 11.28
CA SER A 414 -16.27 -23.52 11.76
C SER A 414 -17.36 -24.06 10.84
N ILE A 415 -17.13 -25.22 10.25
CA ILE A 415 -18.09 -25.92 9.39
C ILE A 415 -18.62 -27.13 10.16
N LYS A 416 -19.95 -27.21 10.28
CA LYS A 416 -20.67 -28.30 10.96
C LYS A 416 -21.59 -28.98 9.95
N ILE A 417 -21.56 -30.32 9.89
CA ILE A 417 -22.36 -31.13 8.96
C ILE A 417 -23.02 -32.27 9.73
N TRP A 418 -24.29 -32.56 9.44
CA TRP A 418 -25.04 -33.64 10.10
C TRP A 418 -26.02 -34.37 9.17
#